data_AF-A0A528WUB9-F1
#
_entry.id   AF-A0A528WUB9-F1
#
_cell.length_a   1.000
_cell.length_b   1.000
_cell.length_c   1.000
_cell.angle_alpha   90.00
_cell.angle_beta   90.00
_cell.angle_gamma   90.00
#
_symmetry.space_group_name_H-M   'P 1'
#
loop_
_entity.id
_entity.type
_entity.pdbx_description
1 polymer ?
#
loop_
_entity_poly.entity_id
_entity_poly.type
_entity_poly.pdbx_seq_one_letter_code
_entity_poly.pdbx_strand_id
1 'polypeptide(L)' 'MSLRINDIAPDFTAETTQGTINFHQWIGDGWAVLFSHPKNFTPVCTTELGTMAGLEGEFKKRN' A
#
# COMPACT_ATOMS: atom_id res chain seq x y z
N MET A 1 8.11 8.22 -15.08
CA MET A 1 9.46 8.35 -14.48
C MET A 1 9.53 7.30 -13.37
N SER A 2 10.57 6.47 -13.32
CA SER A 2 10.70 5.43 -12.27
C SER A 2 11.23 6.05 -10.97
N LEU A 3 10.71 5.61 -9.83
CA LEU A 3 11.26 5.97 -8.51
C LEU A 3 12.60 5.28 -8.27
N ARG A 4 13.51 5.97 -7.61
CA ARG A 4 14.79 5.45 -7.12
C ARG A 4 14.80 5.39 -5.60
N ILE A 5 15.76 4.67 -5.03
CA ILE A 5 15.98 4.64 -3.59
C ILE A 5 16.31 6.06 -3.11
N ASN A 6 15.71 6.46 -1.99
CA ASN A 6 15.77 7.81 -1.40
C ASN A 6 15.02 8.92 -2.15
N ASP A 7 14.32 8.61 -3.24
CA ASP A 7 13.35 9.56 -3.80
C ASP A 7 12.17 9.70 -2.84
N ILE A 8 11.64 10.93 -2.72
CA ILE A 8 10.38 11.16 -2.03
C ILE A 8 9.27 10.54 -2.86
N ALA A 9 8.48 9.66 -2.26
CA ALA A 9 7.33 9.05 -2.92
C ALA A 9 6.36 10.15 -3.39
N PRO A 10 5.73 10.04 -4.57
CA PRO A 10 4.81 11.07 -5.06
C PRO A 10 3.65 11.28 -4.09
N ASP A 11 3.34 12.53 -3.78
CA ASP A 11 2.12 12.85 -3.02
C ASP A 11 0.93 12.88 -3.98
N PHE A 12 0.20 11.77 -4.05
CA PHE A 12 -0.94 11.61 -4.94
C PHE A 12 -2.25 11.62 -4.17
N THR A 13 -3.32 12.01 -4.87
CA THR A 13 -4.70 11.83 -4.42
C THR A 13 -5.31 10.65 -5.19
N ALA A 14 -5.89 9.68 -4.49
CA ALA A 14 -6.47 8.50 -5.12
C ALA A 14 -7.77 8.04 -4.42
N GLU A 15 -8.70 7.52 -5.22
CA GLU A 15 -9.88 6.81 -4.74
C GLU A 15 -9.48 5.41 -4.26
N THR A 16 -9.88 5.05 -3.05
CA THR A 16 -9.60 3.74 -2.45
C THR A 16 -10.88 3.07 -1.95
N THR A 17 -10.76 1.82 -1.49
CA THR A 17 -11.87 1.12 -0.83
C THR A 17 -12.27 1.73 0.51
N GLN A 18 -11.46 2.64 1.07
CA GLN A 18 -11.74 3.39 2.31
C GLN A 18 -12.06 4.87 2.04
N GLY A 19 -12.34 5.23 0.78
CA GLY A 19 -12.56 6.61 0.33
C GLY A 19 -11.33 7.26 -0.29
N THR A 20 -11.45 8.55 -0.63
CA THR A 20 -10.36 9.33 -1.22
C THR A 20 -9.27 9.59 -0.19
N ILE A 21 -8.01 9.33 -0.55
CA ILE A 21 -6.85 9.66 0.30
C ILE A 21 -5.93 10.65 -0.42
N ASN A 22 -5.26 11.51 0.35
CA ASN A 22 -4.01 12.16 -0.03
C ASN A 22 -2.87 11.34 0.61
N PHE A 23 -1.89 10.90 -0.18
CA PHE A 23 -0.95 9.85 0.23
C PHE A 23 -0.08 10.26 1.42
N HIS A 24 0.51 11.47 1.40
CA HIS A 24 1.38 11.94 2.48
C HIS A 24 0.59 12.27 3.75
N GLN A 25 -0.64 12.81 3.61
CA GLN A 25 -1.52 13.02 4.76
C GLN A 25 -1.96 11.69 5.40
N TRP A 26 -2.23 10.67 4.57
CA TRP A 26 -2.70 9.36 5.03
C TRP A 26 -1.61 8.56 5.76
N ILE A 27 -0.36 8.59 5.28
CA ILE A 27 0.77 7.89 5.94
C ILE A 27 1.17 8.56 7.28
N GLY A 28 1.02 9.88 7.39
CA GLY A 28 1.44 10.64 8.58
C GLY A 28 2.93 10.45 8.89
N ASP A 29 3.26 10.24 10.16
CA ASP A 29 4.64 9.97 10.63
C ASP A 29 5.00 8.46 10.61
N GLY A 30 4.14 7.62 10.02
CA GLY A 30 4.27 6.17 9.99
C GLY A 30 5.08 5.63 8.81
N TRP A 31 5.25 4.31 8.77
CA TRP A 31 5.79 3.62 7.60
C TRP A 31 4.65 3.11 6.72
N ALA A 32 4.81 3.18 5.39
CA ALA A 32 3.88 2.59 4.45
C ALA A 32 4.58 1.63 3.50
N VAL A 33 3.88 0.54 3.18
CA VAL A 33 4.24 -0.37 2.08
C VAL A 33 3.16 -0.25 1.01
N LEU A 34 3.50 0.34 -0.13
CA LEU A 34 2.63 0.37 -1.30
C LEU A 34 2.99 -0.80 -2.21
N PHE A 35 2.02 -1.69 -2.46
CA PHE A 35 2.18 -2.82 -3.35
C PHE A 35 1.03 -2.86 -4.37
N SER A 36 1.35 -3.26 -5.60
CA SER A 36 0.39 -3.40 -6.69
C SER A 36 0.25 -4.85 -7.10
N HIS A 37 -0.90 -5.21 -7.65
CA HIS A 37 -1.11 -6.51 -8.29
C HIS A 37 -1.72 -6.30 -9.69
N PRO A 38 -1.45 -7.18 -10.68
CA PRO A 38 -1.86 -6.93 -12.06
C PRO A 38 -3.36 -6.79 -12.29
N LYS A 39 -4.18 -7.61 -11.61
CA LYS A 39 -5.64 -7.62 -11.80
C LYS A 39 -6.37 -8.36 -10.67
N ASN A 40 -7.58 -7.90 -10.36
CA ASN A 40 -8.52 -8.59 -9.47
C ASN A 40 -8.93 -9.97 -10.06
N PHE A 41 -9.32 -10.90 -9.18
CA PHE A 41 -9.83 -12.23 -9.55
C PHE A 41 -8.85 -13.10 -10.36
N THR A 42 -7.57 -13.00 -10.06
CA THR A 42 -6.54 -13.91 -10.60
C THR A 42 -5.93 -14.71 -9.45
N PRO A 43 -5.58 -16.00 -9.66
CA PRO A 43 -5.28 -16.92 -8.56
C PRO A 43 -4.11 -16.45 -7.69
N VAL A 44 -3.02 -15.97 -8.30
CA VAL A 44 -1.84 -15.49 -7.57
C VAL A 44 -2.15 -14.23 -6.78
N CYS A 45 -2.78 -13.22 -7.38
CA CYS A 45 -3.12 -11.97 -6.69
C CYS A 45 -4.01 -12.22 -5.45
N THR A 46 -4.95 -13.17 -5.54
CA THR A 46 -5.81 -13.55 -4.41
C THR A 46 -4.98 -14.13 -3.26
N THR A 47 -3.99 -14.98 -3.55
CA THR A 47 -3.11 -15.54 -2.51
C THR A 47 -2.17 -14.51 -1.89
N GLU A 48 -1.66 -13.55 -2.69
CA GLU A 48 -0.79 -12.47 -2.22
C GLU A 48 -1.55 -11.52 -1.30
N LEU A 49 -2.72 -11.05 -1.72
CA LEU A 49 -3.59 -10.19 -0.90
C LEU A 49 -4.06 -10.89 0.38
N GLY A 50 -4.41 -12.19 0.30
CA GLY A 50 -4.78 -12.98 1.49
C GLY A 50 -3.64 -13.10 2.50
N THR A 51 -2.40 -13.27 2.01
CA THR A 51 -1.20 -13.33 2.87
C THR A 51 -0.92 -11.97 3.51
N MET A 52 -1.03 -10.87 2.76
CA MET A 52 -0.87 -9.52 3.30
C MET A 52 -1.89 -9.21 4.39
N ALA A 53 -3.16 -9.61 4.20
CA ALA A 53 -4.19 -9.48 5.22
C ALA A 53 -3.86 -10.31 6.48
N GLY A 54 -3.34 -11.54 6.33
CA GLY A 54 -2.90 -12.37 7.46
C GLY A 54 -1.72 -11.78 8.26
N LEU A 55 -0.89 -10.95 7.62
CA LEU A 55 0.26 -10.27 8.25
C LEU A 55 -0.08 -8.89 8.82
N GLU A 56 -1.32 -8.39 8.69
CA GLU A 56 -1.73 -7.05 9.17
C GLU A 56 -1.28 -6.78 10.61
N GLY A 57 -1.51 -7.73 11.52
CA GLY A 57 -1.12 -7.61 12.92
C GLY A 57 0.39 -7.50 13.14
N GLU A 58 1.20 -8.08 12.25
CA GLU A 58 2.66 -7.96 12.30
C GLU A 58 3.13 -6.59 11.80
N PHE A 59 2.51 -6.03 10.77
CA PHE A 59 2.81 -4.68 10.31
C PHE A 59 2.45 -3.64 11.37
N LYS A 60 1.27 -3.76 11.98
CA LYS A 60 0.80 -2.86 13.05
C LYS A 60 1.67 -2.85 14.31
N LYS A 61 2.41 -3.93 14.59
CA LYS A 61 3.38 -3.96 15.71
C LYS A 61 4.64 -3.15 15.42
N ARG A 62 4.91 -2.81 14.16
CA ARG A 62 6.15 -2.18 13.69
C ARG A 62 5.97 -0.70 13.30
N ASN A 63 4.87 -0.09 13.76
CA ASN A 63 4.33 1.26 13.47
C ASN A 63 3.08 1.17 12.59
#